data_AF-A0A937AL94-F1
#
_entry.id   AF-A0A937AL94-F1
#
_cell.length_a   1.000
_cell.length_b   1.000
_cell.length_c   1.000
_cell.angle_alpha   90.00
_cell.angle_beta   90.00
_cell.angle_gamma   90.00
#
_symmetry.space_group_name_H-M   'P 1'
#
loop_
_entity.id
_entity.type
_entity.pdbx_description
1 polymer ?
#
loop_
_entity_poly.entity_id
_entity_poly.type
_entity_poly.pdbx_seq_one_letter_code
_entity_poly.pdbx_strand_id
1 'polypeptide(L)'
;MKYLILLLLIAVMSSCSCGPDVKVGTSKLTEQSKNFLPYSGKEQLIFINQDNEKVVFTISEDFNETSNNIQTKNLCNESYVDKQYEYYDGSSIKGIFTSESGEMSIYLRTSSGPIGDDVYLFDYLHIITYINNEDKTPFKLITDTKDYQFSTDEFYLDVDVMHLGDTTLFSRPFKDVYMNIDNNSGSKSYYSTEKGLIALQDNEIEYWVLDQVIK
;
A
#
# COMPACT_ATOMS: atom_id res chain seq x y z
N MET A 1 -0.85 57.69 18.63
CA MET A 1 -1.09 56.59 19.61
C MET A 1 -2.24 55.67 19.24
N LYS A 2 -3.45 56.15 18.88
CA LYS A 2 -4.61 55.27 18.55
C LYS A 2 -4.36 54.28 17.39
N TYR A 3 -3.64 54.68 16.34
CA TYR A 3 -3.33 53.80 15.19
C TYR A 3 -2.22 52.78 15.46
N LEU A 4 -1.35 53.03 16.45
CA LEU A 4 -0.30 52.09 16.85
C LEU A 4 -0.89 50.86 17.55
N ILE A 5 -1.94 51.06 18.36
CA ILE A 5 -2.68 50.00 19.04
C ILE A 5 -3.44 49.13 18.02
N LEU A 6 -4.01 49.74 16.98
CA LEU A 6 -4.71 49.01 15.91
C LEU A 6 -3.76 48.14 15.07
N LEU A 7 -2.56 48.64 14.75
CA LEU A 7 -1.53 47.88 14.04
C LEU A 7 -0.96 46.73 14.88
N LEU A 8 -0.78 46.95 16.20
CA LEU A 8 -0.38 45.88 17.13
C LEU A 8 -1.45 44.79 17.24
N LEU A 9 -2.75 45.14 17.24
CA LEU A 9 -3.84 44.15 17.28
C LEU A 9 -3.89 43.29 16.01
N ILE A 10 -3.66 43.87 14.83
CA ILE A 10 -3.64 43.12 13.56
C ILE A 10 -2.40 42.20 13.48
N ALA A 11 -1.26 42.62 14.03
CA ALA A 11 -0.04 41.81 14.11
C ALA A 11 -0.17 40.62 15.09
N VAL A 12 -0.94 40.77 16.18
CA VAL A 12 -1.22 39.67 17.13
C VAL A 12 -2.27 38.69 16.59
N MET A 13 -3.18 39.13 15.72
CA MET A 13 -4.14 38.23 15.08
C MET A 13 -3.56 37.45 13.88
N SER A 14 -2.37 37.79 13.40
CA SER A 14 -1.70 37.08 12.29
C SER A 14 -0.70 36.02 12.75
N SER A 15 -0.61 35.75 14.06
CA SER A 15 0.27 34.73 14.64
C SER A 15 -0.43 33.44 15.09
N CYS A 16 -1.72 33.27 14.78
CA CYS A 16 -2.46 32.02 14.98
C CYS A 16 -2.81 31.42 13.61
N SER A 17 -1.81 30.94 12.89
CA SER A 17 -2.03 29.98 11.82
C SER A 17 -1.02 28.86 11.99
N CYS A 18 -1.41 27.63 11.69
CA CYS A 18 -0.48 26.52 11.70
C CYS A 18 0.68 26.81 10.72
N GLY A 19 1.90 26.45 11.12
CA GLY A 19 3.09 26.62 10.27
C GLY A 19 3.12 25.61 9.11
N PRO A 20 4.13 25.69 8.22
CA PRO A 20 4.34 24.65 7.22
C PRO A 20 4.70 23.32 7.88
N ASP A 21 4.41 22.21 7.19
CA ASP A 21 4.78 20.87 7.64
C ASP A 21 6.28 20.73 7.94
N VAL A 22 6.60 19.98 8.98
CA VAL A 22 7.96 19.81 9.50
C VAL A 22 8.50 18.47 9.04
N LYS A 23 9.51 18.49 8.17
CA LYS A 23 10.25 17.27 7.80
C LYS A 23 11.14 16.85 8.97
N VAL A 24 10.85 15.69 9.55
CA VAL A 24 11.61 15.14 10.68
C VAL A 24 12.61 14.07 10.26
N GLY A 25 12.48 13.52 9.05
CA GLY A 25 13.43 12.53 8.53
C GLY A 25 13.18 12.07 7.11
N THR A 26 13.91 11.02 6.72
CA THR A 26 13.77 10.31 5.45
C THR A 26 13.71 8.82 5.73
N SER A 27 12.86 8.09 5.01
CA SER A 27 12.77 6.63 5.13
C SER A 27 12.65 6.03 3.74
N LYS A 28 13.66 5.26 3.33
CA LYS A 28 13.69 4.60 2.02
C LYS A 28 13.26 3.15 2.14
N LEU A 29 12.71 2.58 1.07
CA LEU A 29 12.39 1.17 0.99
C LEU A 29 13.65 0.34 1.23
N THR A 30 13.56 -0.68 2.07
CA THR A 30 14.69 -1.59 2.32
C THR A 30 14.89 -2.56 1.16
N GLU A 31 16.11 -3.07 1.00
CA GLU A 31 16.39 -4.09 -0.02
C GLU A 31 15.61 -5.38 0.25
N GLN A 32 15.34 -5.69 1.52
CA GLN A 32 14.45 -6.80 1.91
C GLN A 32 13.05 -6.59 1.34
N SER A 33 12.45 -5.41 1.53
CA SER A 33 11.13 -5.09 0.99
C SER A 33 11.07 -5.15 -0.54
N LYS A 34 12.13 -4.71 -1.22
CA LYS A 34 12.21 -4.79 -2.69
C LYS A 34 12.21 -6.23 -3.22
N ASN A 35 12.67 -7.21 -2.44
CA ASN A 35 12.60 -8.63 -2.82
C ASN A 35 11.15 -9.18 -2.83
N PHE A 36 10.20 -8.46 -2.23
CA PHE A 36 8.78 -8.75 -2.37
C PHE A 36 8.18 -8.20 -3.66
N LEU A 37 8.97 -7.70 -4.63
CA LEU A 37 8.48 -7.25 -5.92
C LEU A 37 9.12 -8.08 -7.05
N PRO A 38 8.54 -9.22 -7.44
CA PRO A 38 9.14 -10.13 -8.42
C PRO A 38 8.97 -9.68 -9.89
N TYR A 39 8.29 -8.56 -10.11
CA TYR A 39 8.00 -8.04 -11.45
C TYR A 39 9.14 -7.14 -11.94
N SER A 40 9.58 -7.37 -13.18
CA SER A 40 10.57 -6.53 -13.86
C SER A 40 9.94 -5.45 -14.74
N GLY A 41 8.61 -5.45 -14.89
CA GLY A 41 7.87 -4.50 -15.73
C GLY A 41 7.89 -4.88 -17.21
N LYS A 42 8.12 -6.16 -17.53
CA LYS A 42 8.08 -6.66 -18.92
C LYS A 42 7.17 -7.87 -19.07
N GLU A 43 6.65 -8.35 -17.95
CA GLU A 43 5.87 -9.55 -17.91
C GLU A 43 4.45 -9.36 -18.45
N GLN A 44 3.89 -10.43 -18.99
CA GLN A 44 2.45 -10.60 -19.11
C GLN A 44 1.99 -11.63 -18.07
N LEU A 45 0.99 -11.25 -17.28
CA LEU A 45 0.41 -12.12 -16.24
C LEU A 45 -0.90 -12.68 -16.75
N ILE A 46 -0.97 -14.00 -16.91
CA ILE A 46 -2.18 -14.67 -17.40
C ILE A 46 -2.87 -15.34 -16.23
N PHE A 47 -4.06 -14.88 -15.90
CA PHE A 47 -4.95 -15.50 -14.91
C PHE A 47 -6.05 -16.28 -15.62
N ILE A 48 -6.39 -17.45 -15.08
CA ILE A 48 -7.53 -18.25 -15.52
C ILE A 48 -8.52 -18.47 -14.39
N ASN A 49 -9.81 -18.53 -14.71
CA ASN A 49 -10.86 -18.89 -13.75
C ASN A 49 -11.33 -20.35 -13.90
N GLN A 50 -12.32 -20.75 -13.08
CA GLN A 50 -12.91 -22.08 -13.10
C GLN A 50 -13.54 -22.49 -14.45
N ASP A 51 -13.95 -21.50 -15.24
CA ASP A 51 -14.60 -21.69 -16.55
C ASP A 51 -13.58 -21.66 -17.71
N ASN A 52 -12.28 -21.57 -17.40
CA ASN A 52 -11.16 -21.40 -18.34
C ASN A 52 -11.16 -20.06 -19.09
N GLU A 53 -11.89 -19.06 -18.60
CA GLU A 53 -11.76 -17.70 -19.10
C GLU A 53 -10.41 -17.14 -18.68
N LYS A 54 -9.83 -16.28 -19.54
CA LYS A 54 -8.49 -15.74 -19.36
C LYS A 54 -8.53 -14.24 -19.23
N VAL A 55 -7.76 -13.71 -18.28
CA VAL A 55 -7.39 -12.29 -18.21
C VAL A 55 -5.89 -12.19 -18.37
N VAL A 56 -5.46 -11.35 -19.31
CA VAL A 56 -4.05 -11.12 -19.62
C VAL A 56 -3.71 -9.70 -19.23
N PHE A 57 -3.00 -9.55 -18.12
CA PHE A 57 -2.48 -8.29 -17.64
C PHE A 57 -1.14 -8.00 -18.28
N THR A 58 -1.02 -6.82 -18.90
CA THR A 58 0.22 -6.29 -19.48
C THR A 58 0.60 -5.01 -18.77
N ILE A 59 1.90 -4.78 -18.56
CA ILE A 59 2.39 -3.54 -17.97
C ILE A 59 1.91 -2.32 -18.79
N SER A 60 1.34 -1.33 -18.11
CA SER A 60 0.96 -0.03 -18.69
C SER A 60 1.77 1.12 -18.10
N GLU A 61 2.16 0.99 -16.82
CA GLU A 61 3.07 1.91 -16.15
C GLU A 61 4.21 1.11 -15.52
N ASP A 62 5.44 1.37 -15.97
CA ASP A 62 6.65 0.74 -15.43
C ASP A 62 6.84 1.06 -13.94
N PHE A 63 7.55 0.17 -13.26
CA PHE A 63 7.91 0.34 -11.86
C PHE A 63 8.85 1.52 -11.67
N ASN A 64 8.34 2.61 -11.11
CA ASN A 64 9.11 3.82 -10.83
C ASN A 64 9.14 4.11 -9.34
N GLU A 65 10.34 4.33 -8.79
CA GLU A 65 10.52 4.78 -7.41
C GLU A 65 10.30 6.29 -7.34
N THR A 66 9.42 6.69 -6.41
CA THR A 66 9.00 8.08 -6.18
C THR A 66 9.05 8.39 -4.68
N SER A 67 9.09 9.68 -4.32
CA SER A 67 8.94 10.13 -2.94
C SER A 67 7.47 10.26 -2.56
N ASN A 68 7.15 9.93 -1.31
CA ASN A 68 5.85 10.18 -0.68
C ASN A 68 6.03 10.83 0.70
N ASN A 69 5.12 11.71 1.10
CA ASN A 69 5.13 12.26 2.46
C ASN A 69 4.39 11.30 3.40
N ILE A 70 5.07 10.86 4.46
CA ILE A 70 4.51 9.98 5.50
C ILE A 70 4.25 10.82 6.73
N GLN A 71 2.98 11.12 7.00
CA GLN A 71 2.58 11.89 8.17
C GLN A 71 2.69 11.03 9.43
N THR A 72 3.42 11.51 10.44
CA THR A 72 3.66 10.76 11.69
C THR A 72 3.01 11.40 12.91
N LYS A 73 2.83 12.72 12.89
CA LYS A 73 2.24 13.45 14.03
C LYS A 73 1.53 14.71 13.58
N ASN A 74 0.35 14.97 14.14
CA ASN A 74 -0.32 16.25 13.99
C ASN A 74 0.24 17.23 15.05
N LEU A 75 0.79 18.36 14.62
CA LEU A 75 1.36 19.39 15.48
C LEU A 75 0.36 20.50 15.81
N CYS A 76 -0.51 20.81 14.85
CA CYS A 76 -1.46 21.91 14.92
C CYS A 76 -2.67 21.59 14.03
N ASN A 77 -3.87 21.82 14.54
CA ASN A 77 -5.12 21.60 13.82
C ASN A 77 -6.12 22.68 14.22
N GLU A 78 -5.96 23.88 13.68
CA GLU A 78 -6.85 25.01 13.95
C GLU A 78 -8.10 24.95 13.06
N SER A 79 -8.00 24.39 11.84
CA SER A 79 -9.14 24.18 10.94
C SER A 79 -8.89 23.09 9.90
N TYR A 80 -9.87 22.83 9.02
CA TYR A 80 -9.70 21.87 7.92
C TYR A 80 -8.54 22.22 6.97
N VAL A 81 -8.32 23.52 6.74
CA VAL A 81 -7.30 24.04 5.81
C VAL A 81 -6.03 24.53 6.51
N ASP A 82 -6.05 24.59 7.84
CA ASP A 82 -4.95 25.10 8.65
C ASP A 82 -4.50 24.02 9.63
N LYS A 83 -3.56 23.21 9.12
CA LYS A 83 -3.00 22.05 9.80
C LYS A 83 -1.50 21.98 9.57
N GLN A 84 -0.79 21.44 10.54
CA GLN A 84 0.65 21.22 10.44
C GLN A 84 0.97 19.81 10.93
N TYR A 85 1.81 19.10 10.18
CA TYR A 85 2.24 17.76 10.53
C TYR A 85 3.76 17.64 10.61
N GLU A 86 4.23 16.72 11.45
CA GLU A 86 5.54 16.10 11.27
C GLU A 86 5.43 15.03 10.18
N TYR A 87 6.40 15.00 9.27
CA TYR A 87 6.46 13.99 8.22
C TYR A 87 7.86 13.46 7.95
N TYR A 88 7.91 12.21 7.48
CA TYR A 88 9.07 11.61 6.84
C TYR A 88 8.92 11.68 5.33
N ASP A 89 10.03 11.95 4.65
CA ASP A 89 10.13 11.78 3.20
C ASP A 89 10.41 10.31 2.89
N GLY A 90 9.36 9.64 2.44
CA GLY A 90 9.29 8.21 2.16
C GLY A 90 9.81 7.80 0.79
N SER A 91 9.67 6.52 0.48
CA SER A 91 9.81 6.00 -0.87
C SER A 91 8.63 5.10 -1.23
N SER A 92 8.22 5.14 -2.49
CA SER A 92 7.15 4.33 -3.06
C SER A 92 7.54 3.88 -4.47
N ILE A 93 7.45 2.58 -4.72
CA ILE A 93 7.50 1.98 -6.05
C ILE A 93 6.07 1.65 -6.46
N LYS A 94 5.67 2.06 -7.66
CA LYS A 94 4.35 1.78 -8.24
C LYS A 94 4.50 1.20 -9.63
N GLY A 95 3.73 0.17 -9.93
CA GLY A 95 3.51 -0.31 -11.30
C GLY A 95 2.02 -0.59 -11.54
N ILE A 96 1.58 -0.42 -12.79
CA ILE A 96 0.21 -0.75 -13.20
C ILE A 96 0.28 -1.76 -14.34
N PHE A 97 -0.51 -2.82 -14.22
CA PHE A 97 -0.86 -3.69 -15.33
C PHE A 97 -2.31 -3.46 -15.73
N THR A 98 -2.59 -3.47 -17.03
CA THR A 98 -3.94 -3.35 -17.59
C THR A 98 -4.27 -4.54 -18.48
N SER A 99 -5.55 -4.79 -18.65
CA SER A 99 -6.12 -5.75 -19.58
C SER A 99 -7.40 -5.15 -20.19
N GLU A 100 -7.99 -5.80 -21.19
CA GLU A 100 -9.29 -5.35 -21.73
C GLU A 100 -10.42 -5.40 -20.70
N SER A 101 -10.29 -6.26 -19.69
CA SER A 101 -11.32 -6.51 -18.68
C SER A 101 -10.94 -6.01 -17.29
N GLY A 102 -9.82 -5.31 -17.09
CA GLY A 102 -9.39 -5.02 -15.74
C GLY A 102 -8.05 -4.29 -15.59
N GLU A 103 -7.72 -3.97 -14.35
CA GLU A 103 -6.47 -3.30 -13.96
C GLU A 103 -5.90 -3.95 -12.69
N MET A 104 -4.58 -4.07 -12.60
CA MET A 104 -3.86 -4.45 -11.39
C MET A 104 -2.84 -3.38 -11.06
N SER A 105 -3.05 -2.70 -9.93
CA SER A 105 -2.16 -1.67 -9.41
C SER A 105 -1.34 -2.24 -8.25
N ILE A 106 -0.02 -2.13 -8.34
CA ILE A 106 0.94 -2.66 -7.37
C ILE A 106 1.72 -1.51 -6.75
N TYR A 107 1.73 -1.45 -5.42
CA TYR A 107 2.44 -0.47 -4.63
C TYR A 107 3.34 -1.16 -3.62
N LEU A 108 4.62 -0.82 -3.61
CA LEU A 108 5.52 -1.09 -2.50
C LEU A 108 5.94 0.25 -1.92
N ARG A 109 5.53 0.57 -0.69
CA ARG A 109 5.80 1.91 -0.14
C ARG A 109 6.09 1.89 1.36
N THR A 110 6.84 2.89 1.79
CA THR A 110 6.99 3.18 3.21
C THR A 110 5.76 3.93 3.71
N SER A 111 5.26 3.54 4.88
CA SER A 111 4.14 4.17 5.58
C SER A 111 4.36 4.14 7.09
N SER A 112 3.40 4.68 7.83
CA SER A 112 3.34 4.64 9.28
C SER A 112 1.96 4.23 9.74
N GLY A 113 1.89 3.60 10.90
CA GLY A 113 0.64 3.14 11.52
C GLY A 113 0.94 2.35 12.78
N PRO A 114 -0.07 2.06 13.62
CA PRO A 114 0.16 1.27 14.81
C PRO A 114 0.47 -0.18 14.45
N ILE A 115 1.28 -0.80 15.28
CA ILE A 115 1.44 -2.24 15.36
C ILE A 115 1.36 -2.57 16.85
N GLY A 116 0.20 -3.03 17.31
CA GLY A 116 -0.12 -3.09 18.74
C GLY A 116 -0.37 -1.69 19.31
N ASP A 117 0.30 -1.35 20.42
CA ASP A 117 0.14 -0.08 21.13
C ASP A 117 1.11 1.03 20.66
N ASP A 118 2.07 0.70 19.78
CA ASP A 118 3.11 1.60 19.30
C ASP A 118 2.92 1.91 17.81
N VAL A 119 3.39 3.09 17.35
CA VAL A 119 3.44 3.41 15.92
C VAL A 119 4.81 3.22 15.33
N TYR A 120 4.86 2.54 14.21
CA TYR A 120 6.08 2.23 13.49
C TYR A 120 6.09 2.84 12.11
N LEU A 121 7.29 3.10 11.59
CA LEU A 121 7.52 3.16 10.15
C LEU A 121 7.71 1.74 9.63
N PHE A 122 7.05 1.42 8.53
CA PHE A 122 7.16 0.11 7.90
C PHE A 122 7.07 0.22 6.39
N ASP A 123 7.63 -0.76 5.71
CA ASP A 123 7.48 -0.94 4.27
C ASP A 123 6.43 -2.01 4.02
N TYR A 124 5.51 -1.73 3.11
CA TYR A 124 4.43 -2.67 2.84
C TYR A 124 4.09 -2.74 1.36
N LEU A 125 3.70 -3.95 0.94
CA LEU A 125 3.19 -4.27 -0.38
C LEU A 125 1.67 -4.15 -0.35
N HIS A 126 1.11 -3.54 -1.40
CA HIS A 126 -0.33 -3.42 -1.62
C HIS A 126 -0.64 -3.68 -3.09
N ILE A 127 -1.51 -4.64 -3.36
CA ILE A 127 -1.98 -4.98 -4.70
C ILE A 127 -3.49 -4.80 -4.72
N ILE A 128 -3.95 -3.95 -5.63
CA ILE A 128 -5.37 -3.73 -5.91
C ILE A 128 -5.63 -4.31 -7.28
N THR A 129 -6.65 -5.15 -7.42
CA THR A 129 -6.99 -5.78 -8.70
C THR A 129 -8.46 -5.60 -9.01
N TYR A 130 -8.75 -5.18 -10.24
CA TYR A 130 -10.07 -5.12 -10.81
C TYR A 130 -10.14 -6.11 -11.96
N ILE A 131 -11.18 -6.96 -11.97
CA ILE A 131 -11.49 -7.84 -13.10
C ILE A 131 -12.98 -7.69 -13.39
N ASN A 132 -13.34 -7.49 -14.65
CA ASN A 132 -14.68 -7.19 -15.14
C ASN A 132 -15.32 -5.96 -14.46
N ASN A 133 -14.51 -4.94 -14.13
CA ASN A 133 -14.90 -3.76 -13.32
C ASN A 133 -15.35 -4.06 -11.89
N GLU A 134 -15.07 -5.26 -11.38
CA GLU A 134 -15.32 -5.62 -9.99
C GLU A 134 -14.01 -5.54 -9.20
N ASP A 135 -14.08 -4.90 -8.04
CA ASP A 135 -12.97 -4.83 -7.09
C ASP A 135 -12.76 -6.21 -6.48
N LYS A 136 -11.55 -6.73 -6.61
CA LYS A 136 -11.14 -8.01 -6.03
C LYS A 136 -10.42 -7.71 -4.71
N THR A 137 -10.46 -8.64 -3.75
CA THR A 137 -9.87 -8.40 -2.43
C THR A 137 -8.41 -7.96 -2.53
N PRO A 138 -8.08 -6.76 -2.01
CA PRO A 138 -6.72 -6.26 -2.10
C PRO A 138 -5.78 -7.14 -1.30
N PHE A 139 -4.58 -7.36 -1.80
CA PHE A 139 -3.52 -8.01 -1.04
C PHE A 139 -2.67 -6.95 -0.36
N LYS A 140 -2.52 -7.02 0.97
CA LYS A 140 -1.63 -6.15 1.75
C LYS A 140 -0.67 -7.01 2.54
N LEU A 141 0.60 -6.63 2.62
CA LEU A 141 1.62 -7.33 3.43
C LEU A 141 2.67 -6.34 3.95
N ILE A 142 2.92 -6.35 5.26
CA ILE A 142 4.10 -5.67 5.84
C ILE A 142 5.32 -6.51 5.49
N THR A 143 6.27 -5.89 4.80
CA THR A 143 7.48 -6.56 4.28
C THR A 143 8.71 -6.30 5.15
N ASP A 144 8.69 -5.18 5.88
CA ASP A 144 9.73 -4.81 6.83
C ASP A 144 9.21 -3.77 7.83
N THR A 145 9.67 -3.85 9.08
CA THR A 145 9.36 -2.92 10.17
C THR A 145 10.62 -2.20 10.59
N LYS A 146 10.59 -0.87 10.70
CA LYS A 146 11.77 -0.06 11.02
C LYS A 146 11.75 0.30 12.51
N ASP A 147 12.91 0.36 13.14
CA ASP A 147 13.10 0.56 14.59
C ASP A 147 12.62 1.93 15.16
N TYR A 148 11.86 2.72 14.40
CA TYR A 148 11.38 4.03 14.82
C TYR A 148 9.96 3.94 15.41
N GLN A 149 9.86 4.22 16.71
CA GLN A 149 8.61 4.30 17.45
C GLN A 149 8.13 5.74 17.60
N PHE A 150 6.83 5.97 17.42
CA PHE A 150 6.16 7.24 17.71
C PHE A 150 4.98 7.01 18.66
N SER A 151 4.68 7.99 19.51
CA SER A 151 3.38 8.07 20.19
C SER A 151 2.38 8.71 19.23
N THR A 152 1.29 8.04 18.87
CA THR A 152 0.24 8.69 18.07
C THR A 152 -1.15 8.42 18.59
N ASP A 153 -2.03 9.38 18.31
CA ASP A 153 -3.47 9.22 18.36
C ASP A 153 -3.94 8.86 16.94
N GLU A 154 -4.49 7.65 16.77
CA GLU A 154 -5.33 7.22 15.64
C GLU A 154 -4.68 7.05 14.24
N PHE A 155 -4.17 5.86 13.97
CA PHE A 155 -4.26 5.21 12.65
C PHE A 155 -4.46 3.71 12.90
N TYR A 156 -4.94 2.88 11.98
CA TYR A 156 -4.89 1.40 12.12
C TYR A 156 -4.64 0.81 10.73
N LEU A 157 -3.57 0.04 10.58
CA LEU A 157 -3.36 -0.73 9.36
C LEU A 157 -3.84 -2.16 9.63
N ASP A 158 -5.01 -2.48 9.08
CA ASP A 158 -5.55 -3.83 9.13
C ASP A 158 -4.85 -4.71 8.09
N VAL A 159 -3.95 -5.60 8.56
CA VAL A 159 -3.18 -6.53 7.73
C VAL A 159 -3.33 -7.94 8.28
N ASP A 160 -4.45 -8.57 7.98
CA ASP A 160 -4.68 -9.99 8.27
C ASP A 160 -4.03 -10.84 7.18
N VAL A 161 -2.73 -11.14 7.36
CA VAL A 161 -1.96 -12.02 6.46
C VAL A 161 -1.46 -13.25 7.21
N MET A 162 -1.66 -14.40 6.59
CA MET A 162 -1.11 -15.67 7.02
C MET A 162 -0.02 -16.15 6.07
N HIS A 163 1.13 -16.55 6.60
CA HIS A 163 2.15 -17.26 5.85
C HIS A 163 1.82 -18.76 5.80
N LEU A 164 1.57 -19.28 4.61
CA LEU A 164 1.21 -20.67 4.34
C LEU A 164 2.40 -21.56 3.97
N GLY A 165 3.55 -20.97 3.60
CA GLY A 165 4.70 -21.70 3.08
C GLY A 165 4.44 -22.28 1.69
N ASP A 166 5.09 -23.40 1.37
CA ASP A 166 4.88 -24.10 0.10
C ASP A 166 3.48 -24.74 0.08
N THR A 167 2.67 -24.36 -0.92
CA THR A 167 1.25 -24.71 -0.97
C THR A 167 0.82 -25.05 -2.40
N THR A 168 -0.18 -25.92 -2.53
CA THR A 168 -0.86 -26.19 -3.80
C THR A 168 -2.22 -25.48 -3.81
N LEU A 169 -2.39 -24.52 -4.73
CA LEU A 169 -3.66 -23.83 -4.96
C LEU A 169 -4.20 -24.27 -6.32
N PHE A 170 -5.45 -24.76 -6.36
CA PHE A 170 -6.14 -25.14 -7.60
C PHE A 170 -5.30 -26.09 -8.48
N SER A 171 -4.73 -27.13 -7.86
CA SER A 171 -3.85 -28.13 -8.49
C SER A 171 -2.51 -27.59 -9.02
N ARG A 172 -2.09 -26.39 -8.63
CA ARG A 172 -0.81 -25.79 -9.01
C ARG A 172 0.09 -25.55 -7.79
N PRO A 173 1.35 -25.98 -7.83
CA PRO A 173 2.27 -25.76 -6.73
C PRO A 173 2.83 -24.33 -6.78
N PHE A 174 2.90 -23.70 -5.61
CA PHE A 174 3.52 -22.41 -5.37
C PHE A 174 4.40 -22.49 -4.12
N LYS A 175 5.45 -21.68 -4.10
CA LYS A 175 6.39 -21.59 -2.98
C LYS A 175 6.19 -20.30 -2.20
N ASP A 176 6.51 -20.36 -0.91
CA ASP A 176 6.53 -19.19 -0.01
C ASP A 176 5.27 -18.32 -0.17
N VAL A 177 4.11 -18.93 0.10
CA VAL A 177 2.79 -18.34 -0.15
C VAL A 177 2.28 -17.60 1.08
N TYR A 178 1.79 -16.39 0.85
CA TYR A 178 1.09 -15.55 1.80
C TYR A 178 -0.38 -15.46 1.37
N MET A 179 -1.28 -15.42 2.34
CA MET A 179 -2.72 -15.29 2.10
C MET A 179 -3.27 -14.15 2.93
N ASN A 180 -3.99 -13.24 2.29
CA ASN A 180 -4.80 -12.23 2.96
C ASN A 180 -6.26 -12.69 2.99
N ILE A 181 -6.95 -12.49 4.11
CA ILE A 181 -8.38 -12.81 4.27
C ILE A 181 -9.13 -11.52 4.57
N ASP A 182 -10.13 -11.20 3.75
CA ASP A 182 -11.13 -10.20 4.11
C ASP A 182 -12.23 -10.87 4.92
N ASN A 183 -12.21 -10.67 6.24
CA ASN A 183 -13.16 -11.28 7.17
C ASN A 183 -14.62 -10.90 6.90
N ASN A 184 -14.88 -9.79 6.19
CA ASN A 184 -16.24 -9.34 5.91
C ASN A 184 -16.84 -10.03 4.68
N SER A 185 -16.04 -10.33 3.67
CA SER A 185 -16.48 -10.93 2.40
C SER A 185 -16.16 -12.42 2.29
N GLY A 186 -15.22 -12.94 3.09
CA GLY A 186 -14.68 -14.29 2.94
C GLY A 186 -13.78 -14.45 1.71
N SER A 187 -13.56 -13.37 0.96
CA SER A 187 -12.67 -13.33 -0.18
C SER A 187 -11.21 -13.34 0.26
N LYS A 188 -10.36 -13.90 -0.59
CA LYS A 188 -8.96 -14.18 -0.29
C LYS A 188 -8.07 -13.81 -1.46
N SER A 189 -6.90 -13.27 -1.15
CA SER A 189 -5.85 -13.05 -2.13
C SER A 189 -4.57 -13.77 -1.70
N TYR A 190 -3.89 -14.37 -2.67
CA TYR A 190 -2.73 -15.20 -2.45
C TYR A 190 -1.53 -14.65 -3.22
N TYR A 191 -0.40 -14.60 -2.54
CA TYR A 191 0.83 -13.99 -3.02
C TYR A 191 2.02 -14.93 -2.82
N SER A 192 2.92 -15.00 -3.77
CA SER A 192 4.20 -15.72 -3.68
C SER A 192 5.34 -14.76 -3.95
N THR A 193 6.41 -14.82 -3.16
CA THR A 193 7.60 -13.97 -3.38
C THR A 193 8.29 -14.25 -4.71
N GLU A 194 8.14 -15.45 -5.29
CA GLU A 194 8.74 -15.79 -6.59
C GLU A 194 7.92 -15.31 -7.80
N LYS A 195 6.59 -15.22 -7.66
CA LYS A 195 5.67 -15.02 -8.80
C LYS A 195 4.73 -13.82 -8.67
N GLY A 196 4.64 -13.24 -7.47
CA GLY A 196 3.76 -12.14 -7.16
C GLY A 196 2.36 -12.60 -6.76
N LEU A 197 1.32 -11.86 -7.16
CA LEU A 197 -0.07 -12.29 -6.97
C LEU A 197 -0.33 -13.59 -7.76
N ILE A 198 -0.73 -14.65 -7.08
CA ILE A 198 -0.90 -15.99 -7.68
C ILE A 198 -2.35 -16.46 -7.70
N ALA A 199 -3.21 -15.95 -6.82
CA ALA A 199 -4.63 -16.22 -6.88
C ALA A 199 -5.46 -15.12 -6.23
N LEU A 200 -6.66 -14.92 -6.74
CA LEU A 200 -7.74 -14.13 -6.16
C LEU A 200 -8.95 -15.05 -6.05
N GLN A 201 -9.65 -15.00 -4.93
CA GLN A 201 -10.83 -15.81 -4.68
C GLN A 201 -11.91 -14.90 -4.12
N ASP A 202 -13.02 -14.79 -4.84
CA ASP A 202 -14.20 -14.06 -4.41
C ASP A 202 -15.25 -15.05 -3.91
N ASN A 203 -15.57 -14.96 -2.62
CA ASN A 203 -16.37 -15.97 -1.92
C ASN A 203 -15.79 -17.40 -2.09
N GLU A 204 -16.59 -18.44 -1.88
CA GLU A 204 -16.14 -19.83 -2.04
C GLU A 204 -16.16 -20.36 -3.49
N ILE A 205 -16.61 -19.56 -4.46
CA ILE A 205 -17.02 -20.06 -5.78
C ILE A 205 -16.13 -19.52 -6.91
N GLU A 206 -15.97 -18.19 -7.00
CA GLU A 206 -15.22 -17.58 -8.10
C GLU A 206 -13.75 -17.47 -7.73
N TYR A 207 -12.86 -17.89 -8.63
CA TYR A 207 -11.43 -17.69 -8.44
C TYR A 207 -10.72 -17.35 -9.75
N TRP A 208 -9.62 -16.64 -9.62
CA TRP A 208 -8.66 -16.34 -10.67
C TRP A 208 -7.29 -16.81 -10.21
N VAL A 209 -6.64 -17.66 -11.00
CA VAL A 209 -5.35 -18.26 -10.66
C VAL A 209 -4.33 -17.96 -11.74
N LEU A 210 -3.13 -17.58 -11.32
CA LEU A 210 -2.00 -17.36 -12.21
C LEU A 210 -1.66 -18.65 -12.95
N ASP A 211 -1.89 -18.64 -14.26
CA ASP A 211 -1.55 -19.72 -15.16
C ASP A 211 -0.09 -19.63 -15.59
N GLN A 212 0.29 -18.46 -16.11
CA GLN A 212 1.57 -18.23 -16.77
C GLN A 212 2.08 -16.81 -16.53
N VAL A 213 3.41 -16.69 -16.50
CA VAL A 213 4.14 -15.43 -16.56
C VAL A 213 4.99 -15.49 -17.83
N ILE A 214 4.66 -14.65 -18.81
CA ILE A 214 5.44 -14.51 -20.05
C ILE A 214 6.44 -13.37 -19.84
N LYS A 215 7.73 -13.60 -20.13
CA LYS A 215 8.80 -12.61 -19.99
C LYS A 215 9.21 -12.03 -21.34
#